data_AF-A0A396JBZ0-F1
#
_entry.id   AF-A0A396JBZ0-F1
#
_cell.length_a   1.000
_cell.length_b   1.000
_cell.length_c   1.000
_cell.angle_alpha   90.00
_cell.angle_beta   90.00
_cell.angle_gamma   90.00
#
_symmetry.space_group_name_H-M   'P 1'
#
loop_
_entity.id
_entity.type
_entity.pdbx_description
1 polymer ?
#
loop_
_entity_poly.entity_id
_entity_poly.type
_entity_poly.pdbx_seq_one_letter_code
_entity_poly.pdbx_strand_id
1 'polypeptide(L)'
;MFQEQESSQCPIPILSTDVSAARRIARKVSARGGGLPTVQTLRVVCGDFNEIACMLLEPNQIGADRVQNLVEMLAAQEGLDVEKGYFTDLSPEMIVEQYMNLISNKKSSP
;
A
#
# COMPACT_ATOMS: atom_id res chain seq x y z
N MET A 1 -7.39 -14.91 -1.16
CA MET A 1 -8.47 -14.05 -1.65
C MET A 1 -8.19 -12.64 -1.15
N PHE A 2 -7.65 -11.76 -2.00
CA PHE A 2 -7.67 -10.33 -1.71
C PHE A 2 -9.13 -9.92 -1.85
N GLN A 3 -9.71 -9.24 -0.85
CA GLN A 3 -10.92 -8.50 -1.15
C GLN A 3 -10.50 -7.47 -2.21
N GLU A 4 -11.19 -7.45 -3.34
CA GLU A 4 -11.09 -6.37 -4.32
C GLU A 4 -11.65 -5.10 -3.68
N GLN A 5 -10.92 -4.55 -2.70
CA GLN A 5 -11.10 -3.17 -2.32
C GLN A 5 -10.34 -2.38 -3.38
N GLU A 6 -11.03 -1.47 -4.05
CA GLU A 6 -10.43 -0.44 -4.93
C GLU A 6 -9.75 0.61 -4.05
N SER A 7 -8.82 0.13 -3.23
CA SER A 7 -8.07 0.88 -2.24
C SER A 7 -6.71 1.20 -2.86
N SER A 8 -6.34 2.47 -2.78
CA SER A 8 -5.21 3.05 -3.48
C SER A 8 -3.92 2.96 -2.69
N GLN A 9 -3.95 2.62 -1.40
CA GLN A 9 -2.76 2.54 -0.56
C GLN A 9 -2.64 1.18 0.14
N CYS A 10 -1.53 0.50 -0.12
CA CYS A 10 -1.21 -0.81 0.44
C CYS A 10 0.22 -0.84 1.01
N PRO A 11 0.40 -0.64 2.32
CA PRO A 11 1.67 -0.94 2.99
C PRO A 11 1.98 -2.43 2.98
N ILE A 12 3.22 -2.76 2.62
CA ILE A 12 3.76 -4.12 2.63
C ILE A 12 4.90 -4.17 3.65
N PRO A 13 4.76 -4.90 4.76
CA PRO A 13 5.79 -4.98 5.79
C PRO A 13 7.00 -5.78 5.32
N ILE A 14 8.20 -5.25 5.58
CA ILE A 14 9.49 -5.92 5.40
C ILE A 14 10.12 -6.08 6.78
N LEU A 15 10.30 -7.34 7.21
CA LEU A 15 10.83 -7.68 8.52
C LEU A 15 12.35 -7.47 8.55
N SER A 16 12.75 -6.21 8.57
CA SER A 16 14.14 -5.80 8.55
C SER A 16 14.32 -4.45 9.22
N THR A 17 15.45 -4.28 9.90
CA THR A 17 15.95 -2.98 10.37
C THR A 17 16.84 -2.29 9.33
N ASP A 18 17.17 -2.95 8.21
CA ASP A 18 17.99 -2.36 7.14
C ASP A 18 17.17 -1.36 6.31
N VAL A 19 17.24 -0.11 6.76
CA VAL A 19 16.65 1.06 6.11
C VAL A 19 17.15 1.22 4.67
N SER A 20 18.41 0.86 4.40
CA SER A 20 19.00 1.00 3.07
C SER A 20 18.42 -0.01 2.10
N ALA A 21 18.26 -1.27 2.53
CA ALA A 21 17.61 -2.30 1.73
C ALA A 21 16.14 -1.96 1.45
N ALA A 22 15.37 -1.58 2.47
CA ALA A 22 13.97 -1.16 2.30
C ALA A 22 13.85 0.03 1.30
N ARG A 23 14.79 0.98 1.35
CA ARG A 23 14.83 2.11 0.41
C ARG A 23 15.23 1.70 -1.02
N ARG A 24 16.09 0.68 -1.19
CA ARG A 24 16.41 0.12 -2.52
C ARG A 24 15.20 -0.57 -3.10
N ILE A 25 14.51 -1.40 -2.32
CA ILE A 25 13.29 -2.11 -2.73
C ILE A 25 12.21 -1.10 -3.12
N ALA A 26 11.90 -0.13 -2.26
CA ALA A 26 10.88 0.90 -2.54
C ALA A 26 11.14 1.61 -3.89
N ARG A 27 12.40 2.00 -4.16
CA ARG A 27 12.76 2.60 -5.45
C ARG A 27 12.51 1.66 -6.62
N LYS A 28 12.96 0.41 -6.55
CA LYS A 28 12.78 -0.59 -7.61
C LYS A 28 11.31 -0.97 -7.84
N VAL A 29 10.44 -0.79 -6.85
CA VAL A 29 8.99 -1.01 -6.97
C VAL A 29 8.31 0.19 -7.65
N SER A 30 8.73 1.41 -7.32
CA SER A 30 8.12 2.64 -7.84
C SER A 30 8.34 2.87 -9.34
N ALA A 31 7.37 3.51 -9.99
CA ALA A 31 7.49 3.94 -11.38
C ALA A 31 8.74 4.82 -11.60
N ARG A 32 9.02 5.73 -10.66
CA ARG A 32 10.18 6.64 -10.71
C ARG A 32 11.52 5.89 -10.72
N GLY A 33 11.60 4.72 -10.09
CA GLY A 33 12.80 3.90 -10.08
C GLY A 33 12.81 2.79 -11.13
N GLY A 34 11.89 2.82 -12.10
CA GLY A 34 11.80 1.84 -13.19
C GLY A 34 11.01 0.57 -12.86
N GLY A 35 10.24 0.58 -11.77
CA GLY A 35 9.37 -0.51 -11.36
C GLY A 35 8.02 -0.51 -12.05
N LEU A 36 6.95 -0.74 -11.29
CA LEU A 36 5.59 -0.80 -11.80
C LEU A 36 5.11 0.59 -12.24
N PRO A 37 4.43 0.71 -13.40
CA PRO A 37 3.81 1.97 -13.81
C PRO A 37 2.76 2.37 -12.77
N THR A 38 2.47 3.67 -12.68
CA THR A 38 1.41 4.23 -11.79
C THR A 38 1.54 3.86 -10.31
N VAL A 39 2.69 3.32 -9.87
CA VAL A 39 2.98 3.04 -8.46
C VAL A 39 3.95 4.07 -7.91
N GLN A 40 3.56 4.74 -6.83
CA GLN A 40 4.46 5.50 -5.98
C GLN A 40 4.74 4.73 -4.70
N THR A 41 5.92 4.93 -4.12
CA THR A 41 6.29 4.24 -2.88
C THR A 41 6.86 5.20 -1.87
N LEU A 42 6.54 4.96 -0.61
CA LEU A 42 7.18 5.58 0.54
C LEU A 42 7.66 4.48 1.49
N ARG A 43 8.87 4.62 2.01
CA ARG A 43 9.33 3.78 3.12
C ARG A 43 8.76 4.35 4.42
N VAL A 44 8.13 3.49 5.20
CA VAL A 44 7.58 3.80 6.53
C VAL A 44 8.35 3.01 7.58
N VAL A 45 8.51 3.57 8.78
CA VAL A 45 9.04 2.85 9.94
C VAL A 45 7.87 2.46 10.81
N CYS A 46 7.75 1.17 11.12
CA CYS A 46 6.69 0.63 11.96
C CYS A 46 7.34 -0.18 13.10
N GLY A 47 7.47 0.44 14.28
CA GLY A 47 8.15 -0.17 15.42
C GLY A 47 9.59 -0.60 15.06
N ASP A 48 9.84 -1.90 15.13
CA ASP A 48 11.15 -2.51 14.92
C ASP A 48 11.43 -2.92 13.46
N PHE A 49 10.47 -2.73 12.55
CA PHE A 49 10.59 -3.12 11.15
C PHE A 49 10.27 -1.97 10.19
N ASN A 50 10.62 -2.16 8.92
CA ASN A 50 10.34 -1.20 7.87
C ASN A 50 9.15 -1.66 7.04
N GLU A 51 8.32 -0.75 6.59
CA GLU A 51 7.24 -1.05 5.64
C GLU A 51 7.46 -0.25 4.36
N ILE A 52 6.91 -0.76 3.25
CA ILE A 52 6.82 0.00 2.01
C ILE A 52 5.35 0.30 1.75
N ALA A 53 4.96 1.55 2.01
CA ALA A 53 3.68 2.07 1.56
C ALA A 53 3.69 2.22 0.04
N CYS A 54 2.87 1.43 -0.64
CA CYS A 54 2.68 1.53 -2.08
C CYS A 54 1.36 2.23 -2.39
N MET A 55 1.43 3.31 -3.15
CA MET A 55 0.28 4.05 -3.64
C MET A 55 0.04 3.68 -5.11
N LEU A 56 -1.11 3.07 -5.38
CA LEU A 56 -1.63 2.72 -6.69
C LEU A 56 -2.39 3.94 -7.23
N LEU A 57 -1.73 4.72 -8.09
CA LEU A 57 -2.37 5.91 -8.70
C LEU A 57 -3.48 5.51 -9.68
N GLU A 58 -3.39 4.31 -10.23
CA GLU A 58 -4.38 3.71 -11.12
C GLU A 58 -4.60 2.24 -10.73
N PRO A 59 -5.40 1.97 -9.66
CA PRO A 59 -5.59 0.61 -9.12
C PRO A 59 -6.24 -0.35 -10.13
N ASN A 60 -6.95 0.20 -11.13
CA ASN A 60 -7.52 -0.56 -12.24
C ASN A 60 -6.49 -1.03 -13.27
N GLN A 61 -5.27 -0.49 -13.27
CA GLN A 61 -4.18 -0.95 -14.13
C GLN A 61 -3.22 -1.90 -13.41
N ILE A 62 -2.92 -1.62 -12.14
CA ILE A 62 -2.00 -2.40 -11.33
C ILE A 62 -2.66 -2.74 -10.00
N GLY A 63 -2.96 -4.02 -9.81
CA GLY A 63 -3.47 -4.55 -8.56
C GLY A 63 -2.40 -4.69 -7.47
N ALA A 64 -2.87 -4.73 -6.22
CA ALA A 64 -2.02 -4.89 -5.05
C ALA A 64 -1.27 -6.24 -5.03
N ASP A 65 -1.82 -7.28 -5.65
CA ASP A 65 -1.19 -8.59 -5.82
C ASP A 65 0.13 -8.48 -6.60
N ARG A 66 0.13 -7.67 -7.67
CA ARG A 66 1.30 -7.48 -8.52
C ARG A 66 2.39 -6.69 -7.79
N VAL A 67 1.99 -5.74 -6.94
CA VAL A 67 2.92 -5.01 -6.06
C VAL A 67 3.50 -5.94 -4.99
N GLN A 68 2.65 -6.74 -4.32
CA GLN A 68 3.07 -7.73 -3.33
C GLN A 68 4.14 -8.68 -3.90
N ASN A 69 3.85 -9.31 -5.04
CA ASN A 69 4.75 -10.26 -5.69
C ASN A 69 6.11 -9.62 -6.04
N LEU A 70 6.11 -8.35 -6.48
CA LEU A 70 7.34 -7.64 -6.81
C LEU A 70 8.15 -7.32 -5.55
N VAL A 71 7.50 -6.89 -4.46
CA VAL A 71 8.17 -6.63 -3.19
C VAL A 71 8.79 -7.91 -2.63
N GLU A 72 8.05 -9.02 -2.63
CA GLU A 72 8.55 -10.33 -2.18
C GLU A 72 9.77 -10.78 -2.99
N MET A 73 9.72 -10.67 -4.32
CA MET A 73 10.85 -11.03 -5.19
C MET A 73 12.10 -10.17 -4.91
N LEU A 74 11.93 -8.86 -4.75
CA LEU A 74 13.04 -7.93 -4.48
C LEU A 74 13.60 -8.10 -3.06
N ALA A 75 12.75 -8.40 -2.08
CA ALA A 75 13.16 -8.67 -0.72
C ALA A 75 13.92 -10.00 -0.61
N ALA A 76 13.49 -11.04 -1.33
CA ALA A 76 14.20 -12.32 -1.40
C ALA A 76 15.62 -12.16 -1.96
N GLN A 77 15.83 -11.27 -2.94
CA GLN A 77 17.17 -10.94 -3.46
C GLN A 77 18.08 -10.26 -2.43
N GLU A 78 17.49 -9.58 -1.45
CA GLU A 78 18.17 -8.90 -0.35
C GLU A 78 18.20 -9.76 0.93
N GLY A 79 17.65 -10.99 0.88
CA GLY A 79 17.58 -11.91 2.03
C GLY A 79 16.62 -11.45 3.14
N LEU A 80 15.56 -10.72 2.78
CA LEU A 80 14.58 -10.17 3.72
C LEU A 80 13.24 -10.89 3.64
N ASP A 81 12.61 -11.08 4.80
CA ASP A 81 11.25 -11.61 4.91
C ASP A 81 10.21 -10.50 4.72
N VAL A 82 9.09 -10.84 4.09
CA VAL A 82 8.00 -9.92 3.76
C VAL A 82 6.70 -10.49 4.29
N GLU A 83 5.90 -9.64 4.93
CA GLU A 83 4.54 -10.00 5.32
C GLU A 83 3.54 -9.55 4.26
N LYS A 84 2.31 -10.05 4.39
CA LYS A 84 1.23 -9.69 3.47
C LYS A 84 0.83 -8.24 3.66
N GLY A 85 0.80 -7.48 2.58
CA GLY A 85 0.30 -6.11 2.58
C GLY A 85 -1.18 -6.02 2.92
N TYR A 86 -1.56 -4.88 3.49
CA TYR A 86 -2.93 -4.55 3.88
C TYR A 86 -3.32 -3.20 3.31
N PHE A 87 -4.62 -3.01 3.10
CA PHE A 87 -5.15 -1.75 2.61
C PHE A 87 -5.37 -0.77 3.77
N THR A 88 -4.94 0.48 3.62
CA THR A 88 -5.06 1.51 4.67
C THR A 88 -6.12 2.56 4.39
N ASP A 89 -6.53 2.72 3.14
CA ASP A 89 -7.55 3.68 2.75
C ASP A 89 -8.92 3.02 2.55
N LEU A 90 -9.95 3.86 2.58
CA LEU A 90 -11.31 3.47 2.32
C LEU A 90 -11.52 3.37 0.81
N SER A 91 -12.34 2.41 0.36
CA SER A 91 -12.79 2.42 -1.03
C SER A 91 -13.63 3.68 -1.31
N PRO A 92 -13.73 4.12 -2.57
CA PRO A 92 -14.60 5.23 -2.95
C PRO A 92 -16.05 5.07 -2.45
N GLU A 93 -16.59 3.85 -2.49
CA GLU A 93 -17.94 3.52 -2.01
C GLU A 93 -18.05 3.74 -0.50
N MET A 94 -17.05 3.28 0.27
CA MET A 94 -17.00 3.48 1.71
C MET A 94 -16.90 4.96 2.08
N ILE A 95 -16.15 5.76 1.29
CA ILE A 95 -16.06 7.21 1.48
C ILE A 95 -17.43 7.86 1.25
N VAL A 96 -18.12 7.51 0.17
CA VAL A 96 -19.46 8.04 -0.14
C VAL A 96 -20.46 7.65 0.96
N GLU A 97 -20.47 6.39 1.38
CA GLU A 97 -21.37 5.90 2.44
C GLU A 97 -21.12 6.65 3.76
N GLN A 98 -19.86 6.77 4.19
CA GLN A 98 -19.53 7.52 5.40
C GLN A 98 -19.94 8.98 5.31
N TYR A 99 -19.71 9.63 4.16
CA TYR A 99 -20.16 11.01 3.94
C TYR A 99 -21.68 11.15 4.06
N MET A 100 -22.44 10.25 3.44
CA MET A 100 -23.91 10.25 3.48
C MET A 100 -24.44 10.04 4.91
N ASN A 101 -23.81 9.16 5.69
CA ASN A 101 -24.15 8.93 7.09
C ASN A 101 -23.89 10.17 7.95
N LEU A 102 -22.76 10.86 7.74
CA LEU A 102 -22.42 12.10 8.45
C LEU A 102 -23.44 13.21 8.21
N ILE A 103 -23.89 13.43 6.96
CA ILE A 103 -24.86 14.49 6.66
C ILE A 103 -26.28 14.14 7.13
N SER A 104 -26.61 12.86 7.22
CA SER A 104 -27.92 12.39 7.71
C SER A 104 -28.04 12.55 9.23
N ASN A 105 -26.98 12.20 9.97
CA ASN A 105 -26.92 12.41 11.42
C ASN A 105 -26.90 13.89 11.83
N LYS A 106 -26.39 14.78 10.97
CA LYS A 106 -26.43 16.22 11.22
C LYS A 106 -27.83 16.83 11.08
N LYS A 107 -28.72 16.21 10.28
CA LYS A 107 -30.12 16.65 10.13
C LYS A 107 -31.03 16.20 11.28
N SER A 108 -30.57 15.27 12.12
CA SER A 108 -31.29 14.76 13.29
C SER A 108 -30.83 15.39 14.61
N SER A 109 -29.94 16.38 14.58
CA SER A 109 -29.57 17.19 15.76
C SER A 109 -30.53 18.39 15.86
N PRO A 110 -31.31 18.55 16.95
CA PRO A 110 -32.24 19.67 17.13
C PRO A 110 -31.55 21.04 17.28
#